data_AF-A0A0D6LMY4-F1
#
_entry.id   AF-A0A0D6LMY4-F1
#
_cell.length_a   1.000
_cell.length_b   1.000
_cell.length_c   1.000
_cell.angle_alpha   90.00
_cell.angle_beta   90.00
_cell.angle_gamma   90.00
#
_symmetry.space_group_name_H-M   'P 1'
#
loop_
_entity.id
_entity.type
_entity.pdbx_description
1 polymer ?
#
loop_
_entity_poly.entity_id
_entity_poly.type
_entity_poly.pdbx_seq_one_letter_code
_entity_poly.pdbx_strand_id
1 'polypeptide(L)'
;MLFIALMPVFQLVNTVFFLLNAIYAFLPNFGVVCAIVLYEGLIGGGSYVNTFHHIHKKVDPSIREFALSTVSLADSIGIMLAAFVSIPVHNAICEMQWYR
;
A
#
# COMPACT_ATOMS: atom_id res chain seq x y z
N MET A 1 3.43 3.57 -18.14
CA MET A 1 4.34 2.74 -17.34
C MET A 1 4.95 3.56 -16.21
N LEU A 2 5.62 4.68 -16.49
CA LEU A 2 6.23 5.53 -15.43
C LEU A 2 5.25 5.95 -14.31
N PHE A 3 4.05 6.43 -14.67
CA PHE A 3 3.04 6.83 -13.67
C PHE A 3 2.49 5.69 -12.81
N ILE A 4 2.46 4.45 -13.33
CA ILE A 4 1.95 3.28 -12.58
C ILE A 4 2.99 2.85 -11.54
N ALA A 5 4.26 2.86 -11.90
CA ALA A 5 5.35 2.49 -10.99
C ALA A 5 5.62 3.54 -9.89
N LEU A 6 5.22 4.80 -10.10
CA LEU A 6 5.41 5.87 -9.11
C LEU A 6 4.44 5.75 -7.92
N MET A 7 3.21 5.28 -8.15
CA MET A 7 2.18 5.14 -7.11
C MET A 7 2.61 4.23 -5.94
N PRO A 8 3.13 3.01 -6.15
CA PRO A 8 3.62 2.17 -5.06
C PRO A 8 4.84 2.75 -4.35
N VAL A 9 5.67 3.55 -5.02
CA VAL A 9 6.79 4.27 -4.37
C VAL A 9 6.26 5.27 -3.35
N PHE A 10 5.22 6.04 -3.70
CA PHE A 10 4.59 6.96 -2.75
C PHE A 10 3.91 6.24 -1.57
N GLN A 11 3.33 5.06 -1.80
CA GLN A 11 2.81 4.23 -0.70
C GLN A 11 3.92 3.78 0.25
N LEU A 12 5.07 3.34 -0.26
CA LEU A 12 6.21 2.98 0.59
C LEU A 12 6.70 4.17 1.42
N VAL A 13 6.74 5.37 0.83
CA VAL A 13 7.09 6.60 1.57
C VAL A 13 6.07 6.87 2.69
N ASN A 14 4.77 6.73 2.41
CA ASN A 14 3.72 6.89 3.42
C ASN A 14 3.85 5.86 4.55
N THR A 15 4.18 4.60 4.23
CA THR A 15 4.42 3.56 5.24
C THR A 15 5.59 3.91 6.15
N VAL A 16 6.71 4.38 5.60
CA VAL A 16 7.87 4.84 6.41
C VAL A 16 7.49 6.04 7.26
N PHE A 17 6.77 7.01 6.69
CA PHE A 17 6.29 8.18 7.40
C PHE A 17 5.39 7.81 8.59
N PHE A 18 4.42 6.92 8.41
CA PHE A 18 3.55 6.45 9.49
C PHE A 18 4.27 5.58 10.52
N LEU A 19 5.25 4.78 10.10
CA LEU A 19 6.10 4.02 11.01
C LEU A 19 6.89 4.96 11.92
N LEU A 20 7.50 6.01 11.37
CA LEU A 20 8.20 7.03 12.15
C LEU A 20 7.23 7.77 13.07
N ASN A 21 6.02 8.10 12.61
CA ASN A 21 5.02 8.73 13.45
C ASN A 21 4.57 7.81 14.61
N ALA A 22 4.48 6.51 14.38
CA ALA A 22 4.16 5.52 15.41
C ALA A 22 5.28 5.35 16.45
N ILE A 23 6.53 5.72 16.14
CA ILE A 23 7.66 5.65 17.07
C ILE A 23 7.88 6.98 17.80
N TYR A 24 7.83 8.11 17.08
CA TYR A 24 8.21 9.42 17.60
C TYR A 24 7.01 10.33 17.94
N ALA A 25 5.79 9.93 17.60
CA ALA A 25 4.54 10.66 17.90
C ALA A 25 4.59 12.16 17.53
N PHE A 26 5.16 12.50 16.38
CA PHE A 26 5.34 13.91 15.97
C PHE A 26 4.07 14.54 15.37
N LEU A 27 3.06 13.77 14.98
CA LEU A 27 1.75 14.29 14.57
C LEU A 27 0.79 14.36 15.76
N PRO A 28 0.46 15.57 16.28
CA PRO A 28 -0.42 15.71 17.44
C PRO A 28 -1.92 15.65 17.08
N ASN A 29 -2.29 15.81 15.80
CA ASN A 29 -3.68 15.97 15.37
C ASN A 29 -4.18 14.77 14.56
N PHE A 30 -5.21 14.11 15.07
CA PHE A 30 -5.87 12.98 14.42
C PHE A 30 -6.45 13.30 13.04
N GLY A 31 -6.99 14.51 12.83
CA GLY A 31 -7.54 14.94 11.55
C GLY A 31 -6.49 14.97 10.43
N VAL A 32 -5.23 15.31 10.76
CA VAL A 32 -4.13 15.28 9.78
C VAL A 32 -3.82 13.84 9.38
N VAL A 33 -3.80 12.91 10.34
CA VAL A 33 -3.62 11.48 10.07
C VAL A 33 -4.72 10.96 9.15
N CYS A 34 -6.00 11.27 9.44
CA CYS A 34 -7.13 10.86 8.59
C CYS A 34 -7.01 11.40 7.16
N ALA A 35 -6.60 12.65 6.98
CA ALA A 35 -6.43 13.24 5.65
C ALA A 35 -5.34 12.53 4.85
N ILE A 36 -4.22 12.16 5.49
CA ILE A 36 -3.12 11.43 4.84
C ILE A 36 -3.56 9.99 4.49
N VAL A 37 -4.29 9.30 5.37
CA VAL A 37 -4.83 7.96 5.08
C VAL A 37 -5.84 7.99 3.93
N LEU A 38 -6.71 9.01 3.87
CA LEU A 38 -7.62 9.19 2.74
C LEU A 38 -6.84 9.36 1.42
N TYR A 39 -5.81 10.20 1.42
CA TYR A 39 -4.91 10.40 0.29
C TYR A 39 -4.21 9.10 -0.14
N GLU A 40 -3.69 8.33 0.82
CA GLU A 40 -3.03 7.06 0.57
C GLU A 40 -4.00 6.04 -0.08
N GLY A 41 -5.24 5.95 0.43
CA GLY A 41 -6.29 5.14 -0.17
C GLY A 41 -6.63 5.52 -1.61
N LEU A 42 -6.64 6.82 -1.94
CA LEU A 42 -6.84 7.29 -3.32
C LEU A 42 -5.69 6.87 -4.25
N ILE A 43 -4.44 6.90 -3.78
CA ILE A 43 -3.29 6.40 -4.54
C ILE A 43 -3.40 4.89 -4.74
N GLY A 44 -3.79 4.15 -3.70
CA GLY A 44 -4.08 2.71 -3.76
C GLY A 44 -5.09 2.35 -4.84
N GLY A 45 -6.28 2.93 -4.76
CA GLY A 45 -7.34 2.72 -5.74
C GLY A 45 -6.92 3.16 -7.15
N GLY A 46 -6.21 4.29 -7.27
CA GLY A 46 -5.66 4.77 -8.53
C GLY A 46 -4.66 3.80 -9.16
N SER A 47 -3.77 3.20 -8.35
CA SER A 47 -2.81 2.19 -8.80
C SER A 47 -3.51 0.94 -9.31
N TYR A 48 -4.51 0.47 -8.57
CA TYR A 48 -5.33 -0.68 -8.94
C TYR A 48 -5.99 -0.46 -10.31
N VAL A 49 -6.84 0.57 -10.45
CA VAL A 49 -7.61 0.81 -11.68
C VAL A 49 -6.70 1.03 -12.88
N ASN A 50 -5.60 1.78 -12.72
CA ASN A 50 -4.67 2.03 -13.83
C ASN A 50 -3.91 0.77 -14.25
N THR A 51 -3.60 -0.14 -13.34
CA THR A 51 -2.94 -1.42 -13.65
C THR A 51 -3.87 -2.32 -14.46
N PHE A 52 -5.10 -2.51 -14.00
CA PHE A 52 -6.10 -3.33 -14.70
C PHE A 52 -6.46 -2.74 -16.08
N HIS A 53 -6.64 -1.42 -16.16
CA HIS A 53 -6.88 -0.72 -17.43
C HIS A 53 -5.70 -0.85 -18.41
N HIS A 54 -4.46 -0.80 -17.89
CA HIS A 54 -3.27 -0.98 -18.70
C HIS A 54 -3.20 -2.37 -19.31
N ILE A 55 -3.44 -3.41 -18.50
CA ILE A 55 -3.50 -4.80 -18.97
C ILE A 55 -4.58 -4.95 -20.04
N HIS A 56 -5.78 -4.40 -19.78
CA HIS A 56 -6.90 -4.50 -20.72
C HIS A 56 -6.63 -3.80 -22.06
N LYS A 57 -5.82 -2.73 -22.11
CA LYS A 57 -5.48 -2.02 -23.35
C LYS A 57 -4.27 -2.57 -24.10
N LYS A 58 -3.27 -3.10 -23.39
CA LYS A 58 -1.98 -3.46 -23.99
C LYS A 58 -1.75 -4.96 -24.18
N VAL A 59 -2.50 -5.81 -23.48
CA VAL A 59 -2.32 -7.27 -23.56
C VAL A 59 -3.27 -7.85 -24.61
N ASP A 60 -2.72 -8.76 -25.42
CA ASP A 60 -3.48 -9.47 -26.46
C ASP A 60 -4.68 -10.21 -25.87
N PRO A 61 -5.84 -10.22 -26.55
CA PRO A 61 -7.05 -10.85 -26.04
C PRO A 61 -6.89 -12.33 -25.65
N SER A 62 -6.03 -13.07 -26.36
CA SER A 62 -5.80 -14.50 -26.12
C SER A 62 -5.14 -14.81 -24.78
N ILE A 63 -4.35 -13.89 -24.22
CA ILE A 63 -3.63 -14.06 -22.94
C ILE A 63 -4.14 -13.11 -21.85
N ARG A 64 -5.10 -12.23 -22.18
CA ARG A 64 -5.57 -11.19 -21.27
C ARG A 64 -6.18 -11.74 -19.99
N GLU A 65 -7.04 -12.75 -20.09
CA GLU A 65 -7.67 -13.35 -18.91
C GLU A 65 -6.65 -14.00 -17.97
N PHE A 66 -5.63 -14.63 -18.55
CA PHE A 66 -4.51 -15.19 -17.79
C PHE A 66 -3.74 -14.07 -17.08
N ALA A 67 -3.37 -12.99 -17.79
CA ALA A 67 -2.66 -11.85 -17.21
C ALA A 67 -3.47 -11.16 -16.09
N LEU A 68 -4.78 -11.00 -16.27
CA LEU A 68 -5.68 -10.44 -15.25
C LEU A 68 -5.78 -11.35 -14.02
N SER A 69 -5.83 -12.67 -14.22
CA SER A 69 -5.82 -13.64 -13.11
C SER A 69 -4.49 -13.60 -12.35
N THR A 70 -3.36 -13.53 -13.06
CA THR A 70 -2.03 -13.45 -12.43
C THR A 70 -1.86 -12.18 -11.62
N VAL A 71 -2.28 -11.01 -12.13
CA VAL A 71 -2.14 -9.75 -11.39
C VAL A 71 -3.03 -9.73 -10.13
N SER A 72 -4.25 -10.28 -10.23
CA SER A 72 -5.16 -10.36 -9.07
C SER A 72 -4.63 -11.31 -7.99
N LEU A 73 -4.01 -12.42 -8.39
CA LEU A 73 -3.36 -13.33 -7.46
C LEU A 73 -2.16 -12.65 -6.77
N ALA A 74 -1.32 -11.95 -7.53
CA ALA A 74 -0.17 -11.23 -6.99
C ALA A 74 -0.59 -10.14 -5.98
N ASP A 75 -1.66 -9.40 -6.26
CA ASP A 75 -2.25 -8.42 -5.35
C ASP A 75 -2.68 -9.06 -4.03
N SER A 76 -3.39 -10.19 -4.11
CA SER A 76 -3.89 -10.91 -2.94
C SER A 76 -2.75 -11.46 -2.07
N ILE A 77 -1.71 -12.02 -2.69
CA ILE A 77 -0.51 -12.50 -1.99
C ILE A 77 0.23 -11.33 -1.33
N GLY A 78 0.36 -10.20 -2.03
CA GLY A 78 1.00 -9.00 -1.49
C GLY A 78 0.29 -8.50 -0.22
N ILE A 79 -1.03 -8.38 -0.26
CA ILE A 79 -1.85 -7.97 0.90
C ILE A 79 -1.69 -8.97 2.05
N MET A 80 -1.74 -10.28 1.75
CA MET A 80 -1.56 -11.33 2.77
C MET A 80 -0.20 -11.22 3.45
N LEU A 81 0.89 -11.07 2.68
CA LEU A 81 2.23 -10.92 3.24
C LEU A 81 2.35 -9.64 4.08
N ALA A 82 1.77 -8.52 3.62
CA ALA A 82 1.75 -7.28 4.38
C ALA A 82 1.01 -7.45 5.72
N ALA A 83 -0.11 -8.18 5.74
CA ALA A 83 -0.84 -8.49 6.97
C ALA A 83 -0.04 -9.39 7.92
N PHE A 84 0.70 -10.38 7.41
CA PHE A 84 1.59 -11.20 8.25
C PHE A 84 2.74 -10.39 8.84
N VAL A 85 3.30 -9.45 8.08
CA VAL A 85 4.40 -8.58 8.54
C VAL A 85 3.90 -7.52 9.53
N SER A 86 2.66 -7.05 9.41
CA SER A 86 2.13 -6.01 10.30
C SER A 86 2.01 -6.47 11.76
N ILE A 87 1.74 -7.75 12.01
CA ILE A 87 1.62 -8.32 13.37
C ILE A 87 2.93 -8.20 14.17
N PRO A 88 4.09 -8.76 13.73
CA PRO A 88 5.34 -8.63 14.48
C PRO A 88 5.81 -7.18 14.56
N VAL A 89 5.58 -6.37 13.52
CA VAL A 89 5.92 -4.93 13.54
C VAL A 89 5.10 -4.21 14.62
N HIS A 90 3.80 -4.49 14.72
CA HIS A 90 2.94 -3.92 15.76
C HIS A 90 3.43 -4.33 17.16
N ASN A 91 3.69 -5.61 17.39
CA ASN A 91 4.19 -6.10 18.68
C ASN A 91 5.52 -5.44 19.07
N ALA A 92 6.45 -5.32 18.12
CA ALA A 92 7.74 -4.66 18.35
C ALA A 92 7.59 -3.18 18.73
N ILE A 93 6.64 -2.47 18.12
CA ILE A 93 6.35 -1.08 18.47
C ILE A 93 5.76 -0.98 19.89
N CYS A 94 4.80 -1.85 20.22
CA CYS A 94 4.15 -1.86 21.54
C CYS A 94 5.09 -2.27 22.68
N GLU A 95 6.12 -3.07 22.41
CA GLU A 95 7.11 -3.47 23.41
C GLU A 95 8.15 -2.39 23.74
N MET A 96 8.22 -1.30 22.96
CA MET A 96 9.15 -0.20 23.22
C MET A 96 8.87 0.48 24.56
N GLN A 97 9.94 0.92 25.25
CA GLN A 97 9.86 1.54 26.59
C GLN A 97 8.92 2.75 26.67
N TRP A 98 8.66 3.44 25.56
CA TRP A 98 7.75 4.59 25.51
C TRP A 98 6.28 4.22 25.73
N TYR A 99 5.89 2.99 25.36
CA TYR A 99 4.50 2.51 25.37
C TYR A 99 4.21 1.50 26.49
N ARG A 100 5.21 1.14 27.30
CA ARG A 100 5.09 0.20 28.42
C ARG A 100 4.71 0.89 29.72
#